data_AF-A0A0E3ZGI4-F1
#
_entry.id   AF-A0A0E3ZGI4-F1
#
_cell.length_a   1.000
_cell.length_b   1.000
_cell.length_c   1.000
_cell.angle_alpha   90.00
_cell.angle_beta   90.00
_cell.angle_gamma   90.00
#
_symmetry.space_group_name_H-M   'P 1'
#
loop_
_entity.id
_entity.type
_entity.pdbx_description
1 polymer ?
#
loop_
_entity_poly.entity_id
_entity_poly.type
_entity_poly.pdbx_seq_one_letter_code
_entity_poly.pdbx_strand_id
1 'polypeptide(L)'
;MREKVIPLQMVGWILGIVVLAIGILNLFLVHPVPGVVFLLLSALYAPYTDTLLKVRFGFSIPLVVKIFLGLAIIWFTLGVSDLGDMID
;
A
#
# COMPACT_ATOMS: atom_id res chain seq x y z
N MET A 1 6.47 -6.36 28.60
CA MET A 1 5.43 -5.68 27.80
C MET A 1 5.83 -5.65 26.32
N ARG A 2 5.77 -6.78 25.61
CA ARG A 2 6.29 -6.90 24.22
C ARG A 2 5.35 -7.61 23.24
N GLU A 3 4.06 -7.74 23.56
CA GLU A 3 3.13 -8.59 22.79
C GLU A 3 2.17 -7.83 21.85
N LYS A 4 1.93 -6.53 22.03
CA LYS A 4 0.97 -5.78 21.20
C LYS A 4 1.53 -5.23 19.87
N VAL A 5 2.84 -5.38 19.61
CA VAL A 5 3.51 -4.74 18.46
C VAL A 5 3.46 -5.60 17.19
N ILE A 6 3.42 -6.92 17.33
CA ILE A 6 3.43 -7.89 16.24
C ILE A 6 2.18 -7.81 15.32
N PRO A 7 0.92 -7.71 15.83
CA PRO A 7 -0.25 -7.71 14.94
C PRO A 7 -0.31 -6.49 14.02
N LEU A 8 0.09 -5.32 14.51
CA LEU A 8 0.01 -4.08 13.74
C LEU A 8 1.04 -4.02 12.60
N GLN A 9 2.25 -4.54 12.86
CA GLN A 9 3.30 -4.65 11.84
C GLN A 9 2.92 -5.67 10.77
N MET A 10 2.31 -6.80 11.14
CA MET A 10 1.82 -7.80 10.19
C MET A 10 0.76 -7.21 9.25
N VAL A 11 -0.19 -6.41 9.76
CA VAL A 11 -1.20 -5.73 8.93
C VAL A 11 -0.54 -4.79 7.91
N GLY A 12 0.47 -4.04 8.32
CA GLY A 12 1.24 -3.18 7.41
C GLY A 12 1.91 -3.97 6.28
N TRP A 13 2.55 -5.10 6.60
CA TRP A 13 3.16 -5.98 5.61
C TRP A 13 2.15 -6.57 4.63
N ILE A 14 1.03 -7.07 5.13
CA ILE A 14 -0.03 -7.65 4.28
C ILE A 14 -0.57 -6.59 3.32
N LEU A 15 -0.93 -5.40 3.84
CA LEU A 15 -1.40 -4.30 2.99
C LEU A 15 -0.34 -3.87 1.97
N GLY A 16 0.94 -3.81 2.37
CA GLY A 16 2.04 -3.48 1.46
C GLY A 16 2.20 -4.48 0.33
N ILE A 17 2.13 -5.79 0.63
CA ILE A 17 2.21 -6.86 -0.38
C ILE A 17 1.01 -6.80 -1.33
N VAL A 18 -0.20 -6.57 -0.82
CA VAL A 18 -1.40 -6.43 -1.65
C VAL A 18 -1.28 -5.23 -2.59
N VAL A 19 -0.90 -4.05 -2.07
CA VAL A 19 -0.72 -2.84 -2.87
C VAL A 19 0.41 -3.01 -3.89
N LEU A 20 1.49 -3.72 -3.54
CA LEU A 20 2.58 -4.04 -4.46
C LEU A 20 2.10 -4.93 -5.60
N ALA A 21 1.38 -6.02 -5.29
CA ALA A 21 0.82 -6.92 -6.29
C ALA A 21 -0.13 -6.17 -7.23
N ILE A 22 -1.02 -5.34 -6.69
CA ILE A 22 -1.91 -4.48 -7.47
C ILE A 22 -1.10 -3.55 -8.38
N GLY A 23 -0.04 -2.90 -7.88
CA GLY A 23 0.80 -2.02 -8.69
C GLY A 23 1.51 -2.75 -9.84
N ILE A 24 2.02 -3.95 -9.60
CA ILE A 24 2.61 -4.80 -10.64
C ILE A 24 1.55 -5.15 -11.69
N LEU A 25 0.41 -5.69 -11.26
CA LEU A 25 -0.66 -6.10 -12.19
C LEU A 25 -1.16 -4.92 -13.01
N ASN A 26 -1.40 -3.77 -12.37
CA ASN A 26 -1.90 -2.59 -13.07
C ASN A 26 -0.86 -2.01 -14.04
N LEU A 27 0.43 -2.10 -13.72
CA LEU A 27 1.53 -1.68 -14.60
C LEU A 27 1.59 -2.50 -15.89
N PHE A 28 1.37 -3.82 -15.80
CA PHE A 28 1.52 -4.72 -16.94
C PHE A 28 0.22 -5.00 -17.71
N LEU A 29 -0.93 -4.99 -17.03
CA LEU A 29 -2.21 -5.45 -17.61
C LEU A 29 -3.16 -4.31 -18.00
N VAL A 30 -3.02 -3.13 -17.40
CA VAL A 30 -4.04 -2.06 -17.52
C VAL A 30 -3.43 -0.72 -17.89
N HIS A 31 -2.83 -0.02 -16.92
CA HIS A 31 -2.32 1.33 -17.10
C HIS A 31 -0.98 1.52 -16.38
N PRO A 32 0.08 1.88 -17.12
CA PRO A 32 1.41 2.01 -16.55
C PRO A 32 1.51 3.15 -15.53
N VAL A 33 0.78 4.25 -15.73
CA VAL A 33 0.86 5.41 -14.83
C VAL A 33 0.31 5.10 -13.43
N PRO A 34 -0.95 4.63 -13.25
CA PRO A 34 -1.42 4.19 -11.94
C PRO A 34 -0.61 3.03 -11.36
N GLY A 35 -0.16 2.09 -12.21
CA GLY A 35 0.72 0.99 -11.78
C GLY A 35 2.00 1.46 -11.10
N VAL A 36 2.72 2.39 -11.71
CA VAL A 36 3.93 3.01 -11.10
C VAL A 36 3.58 3.74 -9.80
N VAL A 37 2.46 4.47 -9.76
CA VAL A 37 2.03 5.18 -8.54
C VAL A 37 1.78 4.18 -7.41
N PHE A 38 1.06 3.08 -7.65
CA PHE A 38 0.79 2.07 -6.63
C PHE A 38 2.06 1.33 -6.19
N LEU A 39 2.99 1.06 -7.10
CA LEU A 39 4.30 0.52 -6.77
C LEU A 39 5.05 1.44 -5.79
N LEU A 40 5.07 2.75 -6.05
CA LEU A 40 5.71 3.71 -5.15
C LEU A 40 5.00 3.81 -3.80
N LEU A 41 3.66 3.78 -3.80
CA LEU A 41 2.88 3.82 -2.57
C LEU A 41 3.02 2.53 -1.73
N SER A 42 3.27 1.38 -2.36
CA SER A 42 3.53 0.12 -1.64
C SER A 42 4.74 0.24 -0.70
N ALA A 43 5.75 1.04 -1.08
CA ALA A 43 6.92 1.30 -0.26
C ALA A 43 6.57 2.05 1.05
N LEU A 44 5.44 2.78 1.12
CA LEU A 44 5.00 3.45 2.35
C LEU A 44 4.55 2.47 3.45
N TYR A 45 4.23 1.23 3.07
CA TYR A 45 3.85 0.16 3.99
C TYR A 45 5.04 -0.61 4.54
N ALA A 46 6.24 -0.43 3.97
CA ALA A 46 7.45 -1.05 4.48
C ALA A 46 7.79 -0.50 5.89
N PRO A 47 8.23 -1.36 6.83
CA PRO A 47 8.48 -0.96 8.21
C PRO A 47 9.62 0.07 8.34
N TYR A 48 10.55 0.06 7.39
CA TYR A 48 11.68 1.00 7.38
C TYR A 48 11.24 2.43 7.00
N THR A 49 10.11 2.57 6.32
CA THR A 49 9.65 3.87 5.80
C THR A 49 9.23 4.81 6.92
N ASP A 50 8.61 4.30 7.99
CA ASP A 50 8.24 5.14 9.14
C ASP A 50 9.46 5.68 9.88
N THR A 51 10.53 4.88 10.00
CA THR A 51 11.81 5.32 10.57
C THR A 51 12.49 6.34 9.67
N LEU A 52 12.48 6.13 8.36
CA LEU A 52 13.07 7.05 7.38
C LEU A 52 12.33 8.40 7.35
N LEU A 53 11.00 8.37 7.37
CA LEU A 53 10.15 9.56 7.44
C LEU A 53 10.37 10.33 8.74
N LYS A 54 10.49 9.62 9.86
CA LYS A 54 10.72 10.26 11.16
C LYS A 54 12.08 10.94 11.24
N VAL A 55 13.11 10.31 10.69
CA VAL A 55 14.47 10.86 10.68
C VAL A 55 14.61 12.02 9.69
N ARG A 56 14.00 11.91 8.49
CA ARG A 56 14.17 12.91 7.42
C ARG A 56 13.20 14.07 7.50
N PHE A 57 11.96 13.83 7.95
CA PHE A 57 10.87 14.80 7.94
C PHE A 57 10.25 15.07 9.32
N GLY A 58 10.66 14.35 10.37
CA GLY A 58 10.18 14.58 11.73
C GLY A 58 8.78 14.03 12.03
N PHE A 59 8.13 13.35 11.07
CA PHE A 59 6.80 12.75 11.26
C PHE A 59 6.78 11.28 10.84
N SER A 60 5.79 10.53 11.35
CA SER A 60 5.48 9.16 10.94
C SER A 60 4.05 9.10 10.43
N ILE A 61 3.78 8.23 9.45
CA ILE A 61 2.43 8.09 8.90
C ILE A 61 1.61 7.25 9.89
N PRO A 62 0.48 7.78 10.43
CA PRO A 62 -0.37 7.01 11.32
C PRO A 62 -0.92 5.77 10.62
N LEU A 63 -1.03 4.65 11.34
CA LEU A 63 -1.55 3.40 10.78
C LEU A 63 -2.92 3.59 10.09
N VAL A 64 -3.79 4.39 10.71
CA VAL A 64 -5.13 4.69 10.18
C VAL A 64 -5.04 5.27 8.75
N VAL A 65 -4.10 6.19 8.51
CA VAL A 65 -3.87 6.77 7.18
C VAL A 65 -3.40 5.70 6.19
N LYS A 66 -2.52 4.79 6.61
CA LYS A 66 -2.08 3.67 5.76
C LYS A 66 -3.25 2.74 5.40
N ILE A 67 -4.14 2.46 6.35
CA ILE A 67 -5.32 1.63 6.11
C ILE A 67 -6.23 2.30 5.08
N PHE A 68 -6.58 3.58 5.27
CA PHE A 68 -7.39 4.33 4.30
C PHE A 68 -6.76 4.39 2.92
N LEU A 69 -5.45 4.63 2.84
CA LEU A 69 -4.72 4.63 1.58
C LEU A 69 -4.81 3.27 0.87
N GLY A 70 -4.72 2.17 1.63
CA GLY A 70 -4.75 0.81 1.07
C GLY A 70 -6.13 0.49 0.53
N LEU A 71 -7.17 0.82 1.31
CA LEU A 71 -8.57 0.70 0.88
C LEU A 71 -8.88 1.54 -0.36
N ALA A 72 -8.37 2.77 -0.42
CA ALA A 72 -8.55 3.63 -1.59
C ALA A 72 -7.89 3.05 -2.84
N ILE A 73 -6.67 2.50 -2.73
CA ILE A 73 -6.00 1.84 -3.86
C ILE A 73 -6.80 0.62 -4.30
N ILE A 74 -7.19 -0.26 -3.38
CA ILE A 74 -7.97 -1.47 -3.67
C ILE A 74 -9.29 -1.11 -4.35
N TRP A 75 -10.04 -0.14 -3.79
CA TRP A 75 -11.31 0.30 -4.36
C TRP A 75 -11.14 0.93 -5.74
N PHE A 76 -10.09 1.72 -5.95
CA PHE A 76 -9.80 2.28 -7.26
C PHE A 76 -9.48 1.18 -8.28
N THR A 77 -8.67 0.18 -7.91
CA THR A 77 -8.28 -0.88 -8.85
C THR A 77 -9.34 -1.93 -9.11
N LEU A 78 -10.14 -2.30 -8.11
CA LEU A 78 -11.15 -3.35 -8.26
C LEU A 78 -12.55 -2.78 -8.57
N GLY A 79 -12.85 -1.56 -8.14
CA GLY A 79 -14.17 -0.95 -8.28
C GLY A 79 -14.29 0.05 -9.42
N VAL A 80 -13.17 0.55 -9.96
CA VAL A 80 -13.18 1.63 -10.98
C VAL A 80 -12.22 1.37 -12.15
N SER A 81 -11.16 0.58 -11.95
CA SER A 81 -10.14 0.32 -12.97
C SER A 81 -10.43 -0.95 -13.76
N ASP A 82 -9.90 -1.00 -14.99
CA ASP A 82 -10.00 -2.17 -15.88
C ASP A 82 -9.44 -3.47 -15.26
N LEU A 83 -8.65 -3.39 -14.18
CA LEU A 83 -8.17 -4.57 -13.46
C LEU A 83 -9.33 -5.31 -12.76
N GLY A 84 -10.35 -4.59 -12.30
CA GLY A 84 -11.59 -5.18 -11.80
C GLY A 84 -12.38 -5.85 -12.92
N ASP A 85 -12.55 -5.15 -14.05
CA ASP A 85 -13.25 -5.67 -15.23
C ASP A 85 -12.57 -6.89 -15.87
N MET A 86 -11.26 -7.09 -15.66
CA MET A 86 -10.54 -8.29 -16.08
C MET A 86 -10.74 -9.51 -15.17
N ILE A 87 -11.20 -9.29 -13.93
CA ILE A 87 -11.40 -10.36 -12.92
C ILE A 87 -12.87 -10.79 -12.84
N ASP A 88 -13.81 -9.93 -13.22
CA ASP A 88 -15.25 -10.22 -13.35
C ASP A 88 -15.55 -11.18 -14.53
#